data_AF-A0A0Q4XJP1-F1
#
_entry.id   AF-A0A0Q4XJP1-F1
#
_cell.length_a   1.000
_cell.length_b   1.000
_cell.length_c   1.000
_cell.angle_alpha   90.00
_cell.angle_beta   90.00
_cell.angle_gamma   90.00
#
_symmetry.space_group_name_H-M   'P 1'
#
loop_
_entity.id
_entity.type
_entity.pdbx_description
1 polymer ?
#
loop_
_entity_poly.entity_id
_entity_poly.type
_entity_poly.pdbx_seq_one_letter_code
_entity_poly.pdbx_strand_id
1 'polypeptide(L)'
;MHAESAPAPFEADLDDKRAALGYVSEAFAEGCLDGLDGDCMAQAALFAAFQELVMTYGEEATARYAEGFPDRIRGGAFTTAPQH
;
A
#
# COMPACT_ATOMS: atom_id res chain seq x y z
N MET A 1 -14.33 21.37 -30.07
CA MET A 1 -14.94 20.16 -29.50
C MET A 1 -13.81 19.36 -28.88
N HIS A 2 -13.51 19.61 -27.60
CA HIS A 2 -12.59 18.75 -26.86
C HIS A 2 -13.39 17.53 -26.43
N ALA A 3 -13.14 16.39 -27.06
CA ALA A 3 -13.67 15.12 -26.61
C ALA A 3 -12.95 14.78 -25.30
N GLU A 4 -13.65 14.90 -24.19
CA GLU A 4 -13.23 14.38 -22.89
C GLU A 4 -13.20 12.86 -23.02
N SER A 5 -12.02 12.32 -23.31
CA SER A 5 -11.79 10.87 -23.32
C SER A 5 -11.88 10.42 -21.87
N ALA A 6 -12.96 9.73 -21.50
CA ALA A 6 -13.06 9.08 -20.20
C ALA A 6 -11.84 8.17 -20.00
N PRO A 7 -11.18 8.21 -18.83
CA PRO A 7 -10.01 7.37 -18.57
C PRO A 7 -10.40 5.91 -18.77
N ALA A 8 -9.55 5.14 -19.43
CA ALA A 8 -9.79 3.72 -19.59
C ALA A 8 -9.85 3.05 -18.20
N PRO A 9 -10.58 1.93 -18.02
CA PRO A 9 -10.82 1.33 -16.69
C PRO A 9 -9.55 1.02 -15.89
N PHE A 10 -8.42 0.77 -16.56
CA PHE A 10 -7.13 0.51 -15.92
C PHE A 10 -6.41 1.78 -15.45
N GLU A 11 -6.65 2.93 -16.10
CA GLU A 11 -6.07 4.22 -15.70
C GLU A 11 -6.76 4.77 -14.47
N ALA A 12 -8.08 4.58 -14.37
CA ALA A 12 -8.86 4.94 -13.18
C ALA A 12 -8.42 4.13 -11.94
N ASP A 13 -8.25 2.81 -12.07
CA ASP A 13 -7.76 1.96 -10.95
C ASP A 13 -6.36 2.36 -10.47
N LEU A 14 -5.47 2.78 -11.38
CA LEU A 14 -4.14 3.27 -11.02
C LEU A 14 -4.17 4.64 -10.34
N ASP A 15 -5.07 5.53 -10.77
CA ASP A 15 -5.29 6.82 -10.14
C ASP A 15 -5.89 6.67 -8.74
N ASP A 16 -6.93 5.84 -8.60
CA ASP A 16 -7.56 5.50 -7.32
C ASP A 16 -6.56 4.90 -6.33
N LYS A 17 -5.72 3.95 -6.80
CA LYS A 17 -4.65 3.37 -5.97
C LYS A 17 -3.62 4.40 -5.53
N ARG A 18 -3.28 5.35 -6.41
CA ARG A 18 -2.34 6.42 -6.09
C ARG A 18 -2.95 7.41 -5.09
N ALA A 19 -4.21 7.77 -5.25
CA ALA A 19 -4.94 8.61 -4.33
C ALA A 19 -5.04 7.95 -2.94
N ALA A 20 -5.43 6.67 -2.88
CA ALA A 20 -5.46 5.90 -1.64
C ALA A 20 -4.10 5.86 -0.94
N LEU A 21 -3.01 5.65 -1.68
CA LEU A 21 -1.65 5.69 -1.12
C LEU A 21 -1.30 7.08 -0.56
N GLY A 22 -1.74 8.15 -1.22
CA GLY A 22 -1.62 9.52 -0.73
C GLY A 22 -2.28 9.71 0.64
N TYR A 23 -3.54 9.28 0.79
CA TYR A 23 -4.26 9.33 2.06
C TYR A 23 -3.56 8.53 3.16
N VAL A 24 -3.09 7.32 2.84
CA VAL A 24 -2.36 6.48 3.81
C VAL A 24 -1.04 7.14 4.22
N SER A 25 -0.32 7.77 3.28
CA SER A 25 0.95 8.45 3.57
C SER A 25 0.73 9.68 4.45
N GLU A 26 -0.34 10.43 4.22
CA GLU A 26 -0.72 11.58 5.03
C GLU A 26 -1.06 11.14 6.47
N ALA A 27 -1.93 10.14 6.63
CA ALA A 27 -2.24 9.58 7.94
C ALA A 27 -1.00 9.03 8.68
N PHE A 28 -0.04 8.48 7.93
CA PHE A 28 1.24 8.04 8.48
C PHE A 28 2.05 9.23 9.02
N ALA A 29 2.16 10.30 8.23
CA ALA A 29 2.87 11.51 8.63
C ALA A 29 2.23 12.18 9.85
N GLU A 30 0.89 12.27 9.88
CA GLU A 30 0.14 12.79 11.02
C GLU A 30 0.38 11.96 12.29
N GLY A 31 0.27 10.63 12.20
CA GLY A 31 0.54 9.76 13.35
C GLY A 31 1.95 9.94 13.91
N CYS A 32 2.95 10.12 13.05
CA CYS A 32 4.31 10.43 13.48
C CYS A 32 4.42 11.83 14.13
N LEU A 33 3.66 12.82 13.67
CA LEU A 33 3.61 14.16 14.30
C LEU A 33 2.96 14.13 15.68
N ASP A 34 1.96 13.28 15.89
CA ASP A 34 1.34 13.01 17.20
C ASP A 34 2.26 12.22 18.16
N GLY A 35 3.45 11.82 17.71
CA GLY A 35 4.47 11.14 18.50
C GLY A 35 4.37 9.62 18.47
N LEU A 36 3.61 9.03 17.54
CA LEU A 36 3.62 7.60 17.32
C LEU A 36 4.92 7.18 16.64
N ASP A 37 5.49 6.07 17.12
CA ASP A 37 6.68 5.50 16.53
C ASP A 37 6.40 4.97 15.11
N GLY A 38 7.35 5.19 14.20
CA GLY A 38 7.21 4.80 12.80
C GLY A 38 7.07 3.28 12.61
N ASP A 39 7.74 2.46 13.43
CA ASP A 39 7.59 1.01 13.40
C ASP A 39 6.17 0.60 13.82
N CYS A 40 5.61 1.25 14.84
CA CYS A 40 4.23 1.01 15.28
C CYS A 40 3.22 1.36 14.17
N MET A 41 3.42 2.50 13.50
CA MET A 41 2.57 2.90 12.36
C MET A 41 2.67 1.92 11.20
N ALA A 42 3.87 1.43 10.88
CA ALA A 42 4.07 0.44 9.83
C ALA A 42 3.36 -0.89 10.14
N GLN A 43 3.48 -1.37 11.39
CA GLN A 43 2.78 -2.58 11.82
C GLN A 43 1.26 -2.42 11.78
N ALA A 44 0.74 -1.28 12.23
CA ALA A 44 -0.69 -0.98 12.16
C ALA A 44 -1.20 -0.93 10.71
N ALA A 45 -0.46 -0.29 9.81
CA ALA A 45 -0.79 -0.22 8.38
C ALA A 45 -0.78 -1.61 7.73
N LEU A 46 0.21 -2.46 8.04
CA LEU A 46 0.25 -3.84 7.55
C LEU A 46 -0.94 -4.65 8.05
N PHE A 47 -1.32 -4.50 9.32
CA PHE A 47 -2.49 -5.19 9.88
C PHE A 47 -3.78 -4.75 9.19
N ALA A 48 -4.00 -3.45 9.02
CA ALA A 48 -5.16 -2.91 8.32
C ALA A 48 -5.21 -3.38 6.87
N ALA A 49 -4.08 -3.37 6.17
CA ALA A 49 -3.99 -3.86 4.79
C ALA A 49 -4.34 -5.36 4.70
N PHE A 50 -3.80 -6.21 5.58
CA PHE A 50 -4.14 -7.63 5.57
C PHE A 50 -5.59 -7.89 5.97
N GLN A 51 -6.15 -7.14 6.91
CA GLN A 51 -7.56 -7.24 7.27
C GLN A 51 -8.47 -6.99 6.06
N GLU A 52 -8.20 -5.94 5.28
CA GLU A 52 -8.97 -5.60 4.08
C GLU A 52 -8.83 -6.68 3.00
N LEU A 53 -7.61 -7.20 2.79
CA LEU A 53 -7.35 -8.28 1.84
C LEU A 53 -8.09 -9.57 2.23
N VAL A 54 -8.07 -9.94 3.51
CA VAL A 54 -8.80 -11.11 4.00
C VAL A 54 -10.31 -10.91 3.87
N MET A 55 -10.83 -9.71 4.17
CA MET A 55 -12.25 -9.41 4.04
C MET A 55 -12.72 -9.51 2.58
N THR A 56 -11.91 -9.00 1.64
CA THR A 56 -12.25 -8.95 0.21
C THR A 56 -12.04 -10.28 -0.50
N TYR A 57 -10.93 -10.98 -0.21
CA TYR A 57 -10.46 -12.13 -1.00
C TYR A 57 -10.40 -13.44 -0.21
N GLY A 58 -10.51 -13.39 1.13
CA GLY A 58 -10.39 -14.54 2.02
C GLY A 58 -8.96 -14.81 2.52
N GLU A 59 -8.88 -15.65 3.55
CA GLU A 59 -7.63 -15.96 4.27
C GLU A 59 -6.59 -16.66 3.37
N GLU A 60 -7.01 -17.71 2.65
CA GLU A 60 -6.12 -18.49 1.78
C GLU A 60 -5.54 -17.66 0.62
N ALA A 61 -6.35 -16.80 0.00
CA ALA A 61 -5.90 -15.93 -1.07
C ALA A 61 -4.89 -14.88 -0.56
N THR A 62 -5.13 -14.36 0.64
CA THR A 62 -4.22 -13.40 1.29
C THR A 62 -2.91 -14.07 1.70
N ALA A 63 -2.95 -15.30 2.23
CA ALA A 63 -1.76 -16.07 2.55
C ALA A 63 -0.89 -16.32 1.32
N ARG A 64 -1.51 -16.72 0.19
CA ARG A 64 -0.83 -16.91 -1.10
C ARG A 64 -0.18 -15.62 -1.61
N TYR A 65 -0.85 -14.48 -1.43
CA TYR A 65 -0.27 -13.18 -1.76
C TYR A 65 0.96 -12.85 -0.89
N ALA A 66 0.90 -13.14 0.41
CA ALA A 66 1.98 -12.89 1.36
C ALA A 66 3.21 -13.80 1.16
N GLU A 67 3.07 -14.99 0.58
CA GLU A 67 4.20 -15.89 0.29
C GLU A 67 5.29 -15.25 -0.60
N GLY A 68 4.93 -14.27 -1.44
CA GLY A 68 5.89 -13.55 -2.30
C GLY A 68 6.66 -12.42 -1.61
N PHE A 69 6.22 -11.97 -0.43
CA PHE A 69 6.87 -10.89 0.31
C PHE A 69 8.31 -11.20 0.72
N PRO A 70 8.63 -12.37 1.32
CA PRO A 70 9.99 -12.68 1.73
C PRO A 70 11.01 -12.57 0.60
N ASP A 71 10.64 -12.95 -0.63
CA ASP A 71 11.52 -12.86 -1.79
C ASP A 71 11.70 -11.39 -2.22
N ARG A 72 10.59 -10.65 -2.34
CA ARG A 72 10.62 -9.22 -2.71
C ARG A 72 11.39 -8.35 -1.72
N ILE A 73 11.25 -8.61 -0.41
CA ILE A 73 11.99 -7.90 0.64
C ILE A 73 13.49 -8.17 0.51
N ARG A 74 13.90 -9.43 0.33
CA ARG A 74 15.32 -9.79 0.14
C ARG A 74 15.88 -9.26 -1.19
N GLY A 75 15.03 -9.16 -2.21
CA GLY A 75 15.36 -8.56 -3.51
C GLY A 75 15.45 -7.04 -3.48
N GLY A 76 15.22 -6.38 -2.33
CA GLY A 76 15.33 -4.94 -2.19
C GLY A 76 14.19 -4.15 -2.82
N ALA A 77 13.06 -4.78 -3.14
CA ALA A 77 11.91 -4.13 -3.79
C ALA A 77 11.30 -2.98 -2.97
N PHE A 78 11.63 -2.90 -1.68
CA PHE A 78 11.17 -1.87 -0.74
C PHE A 78 12.32 -1.00 -0.20
N THR A 79 13.55 -1.22 -0.67
CA THR A 79 14.71 -0.43 -0.28
C THR A 79 14.86 0.76 -1.23
N THR A 80 14.59 1.97 -0.75
CA THR A 80 14.61 3.20 -1.56
C THR A 80 15.94 3.95 -1.55
N ALA A 81 16.92 3.51 -0.75
CA ALA A 81 18.28 4.08 -0.72
C ALA A 81 19.33 2.97 -0.89
N PRO A 82 20.40 3.18 -1.69
CA PRO A 82 21.55 2.29 -1.66
C PRO A 82 22.12 2.31 -0.24
N GLN A 83 22.10 1.16 0.42
CA GLN A 83 22.81 0.98 1.69
C GLN A 83 24.31 1.05 1.37
N HIS A 84 24.93 2.19 1.68
CA HIS A 84 26.38 2.39 1.66
C HIS A 84 26.96 2.08 3.03
#